data_AF-A0A5B8LMJ5-F1
#
_entry.id   AF-A0A5B8LMJ5-F1
#
_cell.length_a   1.000
_cell.length_b   1.000
_cell.length_c   1.000
_cell.angle_alpha   90.00
_cell.angle_beta   90.00
_cell.angle_gamma   90.00
#
_symmetry.space_group_name_H-M   'P 1'
#
loop_
_entity.id
_entity.type
_entity.pdbx_description
1 polymer ?
#
loop_
_entity_poly.entity_id
_entity_poly.type
_entity_poly.pdbx_seq_one_letter_code
_entity_poly.pdbx_strand_id
1 'polypeptide(L)'
;MWRSRQVSGITLVPAGECGNGVTRLRFRRSAARRLEPGVLARQSAIALLAFRAFDSREAARSFINDENAALGGRPIEIAGSSQVGFTVVSEALVDGKFK
;
A
#
# COMPACT_ATOMS: atom_id res chain seq x y z
N MET A 1 -5.93 -34.10 17.81
CA MET A 1 -6.84 -32.97 17.52
C MET A 1 -6.03 -31.78 17.05
N TRP A 2 -6.06 -31.45 15.76
CA TRP A 2 -5.45 -30.23 15.22
C TRP A 2 -6.54 -29.44 14.50
N ARG A 3 -6.86 -28.24 15.02
CA ARG A 3 -7.85 -27.33 14.44
C ARG A 3 -7.23 -26.66 13.21
N SER A 4 -7.80 -26.92 12.05
CA SER A 4 -7.51 -26.26 10.79
C SER A 4 -7.90 -24.77 10.87
N ARG A 5 -6.88 -23.90 10.74
CA ARG A 5 -7.06 -22.46 10.59
C ARG A 5 -7.49 -22.20 9.16
N GLN A 6 -8.75 -21.81 8.95
CA GLN A 6 -9.26 -21.46 7.64
C GLN A 6 -8.54 -20.19 7.14
N VAL A 7 -7.72 -20.34 6.09
CA VAL A 7 -7.06 -19.21 5.41
C VAL A 7 -8.07 -18.58 4.45
N SER A 8 -9.04 -17.85 5.00
CA SER A 8 -9.99 -17.06 4.21
C SER A 8 -9.31 -15.76 3.79
N GLY A 9 -8.59 -15.77 2.67
CA GLY A 9 -7.97 -14.55 2.14
C GLY A 9 -7.37 -14.66 0.74
N ILE A 10 -7.06 -15.87 0.28
CA ILE A 10 -6.67 -16.10 -1.11
C ILE A 10 -7.87 -16.73 -1.79
N THR A 11 -8.46 -16.02 -2.75
CA THR A 11 -9.42 -16.62 -3.68
C THR A 11 -8.70 -17.77 -4.39
N LEU A 12 -8.96 -19.00 -3.94
CA LEU A 12 -8.57 -20.20 -4.66
C LEU A 12 -9.46 -20.29 -5.89
N VAL A 13 -8.94 -19.85 -7.04
CA VAL A 13 -9.56 -20.11 -8.33
C VAL A 13 -9.43 -21.62 -8.59
N PRO A 14 -10.52 -22.35 -8.84
CA PRO A 14 -10.46 -23.79 -9.07
C PRO A 14 -9.60 -24.09 -10.31
N ALA A 15 -8.62 -24.98 -10.13
CA ALA A 15 -7.80 -25.48 -11.23
C ALA A 15 -8.66 -26.37 -12.14
N GLY A 16 -9.24 -25.78 -13.18
CA GLY A 16 -10.10 -26.49 -14.11
C GLY A 16 -10.74 -25.61 -15.18
N GLU A 17 -10.87 -24.31 -14.93
CA GLU A 17 -11.36 -23.36 -15.93
C GLU A 17 -10.17 -22.67 -16.63
N CYS A 18 -9.67 -23.26 -17.71
CA CYS A 18 -8.92 -22.50 -18.71
C CYS A 18 -9.91 -21.53 -19.36
N GLY A 19 -10.08 -20.35 -18.77
CA GLY A 19 -11.03 -19.35 -19.21
C GLY A 19 -10.79 -18.92 -20.66
N ASN A 20 -11.49 -19.56 -21.60
CA ASN A 20 -11.52 -19.19 -23.02
C ASN A 20 -12.39 -17.94 -23.26
N GLY A 21 -12.32 -16.96 -22.36
CA GLY A 21 -13.22 -15.81 -22.38
C GLY A 21 -12.82 -14.64 -21.47
N VAL A 22 -11.72 -14.74 -20.71
CA VAL A 22 -11.16 -13.53 -20.09
C VAL A 22 -10.46 -12.79 -21.21
N THR A 23 -11.05 -11.66 -21.63
CA THR A 23 -10.39 -10.71 -22.53
C THR A 23 -8.98 -10.54 -21.99
N ARG A 24 -7.96 -10.99 -22.72
CA ARG A 24 -6.56 -10.82 -22.31
C ARG A 24 -6.37 -9.32 -22.12
N LEU A 25 -6.46 -8.85 -20.89
CA LEU A 25 -6.18 -7.47 -20.54
C LEU A 25 -4.70 -7.31 -20.85
N ARG A 26 -4.42 -6.83 -22.06
CA ARG A 26 -3.07 -6.50 -22.45
C ARG A 26 -2.66 -5.36 -21.53
N PHE A 27 -1.72 -5.62 -20.63
CA PHE A 27 -1.08 -4.57 -19.84
C PHE A 27 -0.52 -3.55 -20.82
N ARG A 28 -1.21 -2.42 -20.94
CA ARG A 28 -0.76 -1.34 -21.81
C ARG A 28 0.48 -0.76 -21.15
N ARG A 29 1.57 -0.64 -21.92
CA ARG A 29 2.76 0.05 -21.45
C ARG A 29 2.34 1.49 -21.15
N SER A 30 2.41 1.87 -19.88
CA SER A 30 2.11 3.24 -19.49
C SER A 30 3.17 4.15 -20.09
N ALA A 31 2.72 5.23 -20.74
CA ALA A 31 3.60 6.31 -21.20
C ALA A 31 4.06 7.20 -20.04
N ALA A 32 3.53 6.99 -18.82
CA ALA A 32 3.92 7.74 -17.65
C ALA A 32 5.41 7.55 -17.35
N ARG A 33 6.07 8.65 -16.98
CA ARG A 33 7.46 8.62 -16.52
C ARG A 33 7.55 7.70 -15.31
N ARG A 34 8.53 6.80 -15.34
CA ARG A 34 8.82 5.94 -14.19
C ARG A 34 9.25 6.81 -13.01
N LEU A 35 8.78 6.45 -11.83
CA LEU A 35 9.26 7.03 -10.59
C LEU A 35 10.76 6.77 -10.44
N GLU A 36 11.47 7.76 -9.91
CA GLU A 36 12.85 7.59 -9.49
C GLU A 36 12.94 6.46 -8.44
N PRO A 37 13.97 5.59 -8.49
CA PRO A 37 14.07 4.43 -7.59
C PRO A 37 14.00 4.81 -6.11
N GLY A 38 14.61 5.95 -5.72
CA GLY A 38 14.57 6.43 -4.35
C GLY A 38 13.18 6.89 -3.89
N VAL A 39 12.40 7.48 -4.78
CA VAL A 39 11.00 7.88 -4.49
C VAL A 39 10.15 6.63 -4.28
N LEU A 40 10.28 5.66 -5.17
CA LEU A 40 9.56 4.38 -5.09
C LEU A 40 9.91 3.63 -3.79
N ALA A 41 11.19 3.58 -3.42
CA ALA A 41 11.64 2.95 -2.19
C ALA A 41 10.97 3.56 -0.96
N ARG A 42 10.96 4.89 -0.83
CA ARG A 42 10.32 5.59 0.32
C ARG A 42 8.81 5.38 0.34
N GLN A 43 8.14 5.48 -0.81
CA GLN A 43 6.70 5.26 -0.92
C GLN A 43 6.32 3.83 -0.52
N SER A 44 7.07 2.83 -1.00
CA SER A 44 6.80 1.43 -0.66
C SER A 44 7.04 1.14 0.83
N ALA A 45 8.07 1.75 1.43
CA ALA A 45 8.37 1.58 2.85
C ALA A 45 7.28 2.19 3.74
N ILE A 46 6.80 3.41 3.46
CA ILE A 46 5.69 4.01 4.22
C ILE A 46 4.40 3.21 4.07
N ALA A 47 4.09 2.72 2.86
CA ALA A 47 2.90 1.91 2.67
C ALA A 47 2.94 0.64 3.55
N LEU A 48 4.08 -0.05 3.58
CA LEU A 48 4.27 -1.22 4.43
C LEU A 48 4.17 -0.89 5.93
N LEU A 49 4.73 0.24 6.36
CA LEU A 49 4.62 0.68 7.76
C LEU A 49 3.19 0.97 8.15
N ALA A 50 2.44 1.70 7.32
CA ALA A 50 1.03 2.00 7.57
C ALA A 50 0.19 0.72 7.64
N PHE A 51 0.32 -0.22 6.69
CA PHE A 51 -0.41 -1.49 6.77
C PHE A 51 -0.05 -2.36 7.98
N ARG A 52 1.10 -2.13 8.62
CA ARG A 52 1.47 -2.77 9.89
C ARG A 52 0.98 -2.01 11.13
N ALA A 53 0.80 -0.69 11.02
CA ALA A 53 0.44 0.17 12.13
C ALA A 53 -1.07 0.23 12.40
N PHE A 54 -1.89 0.11 11.35
CA PHE A 54 -3.35 0.16 11.42
C PHE A 54 -3.98 -1.23 11.44
N ASP A 55 -5.07 -1.39 12.21
CA ASP A 55 -5.82 -2.67 12.27
C ASP A 55 -6.67 -2.93 11.02
N SER A 56 -7.08 -1.86 10.33
CA SER A 56 -7.89 -1.93 9.12
C SER A 56 -7.10 -1.52 7.89
N ARG A 57 -7.24 -2.33 6.82
CA ARG A 57 -6.70 -2.04 5.49
C ARG A 57 -7.20 -0.70 4.96
N GLU A 58 -8.48 -0.39 5.14
CA GLU A 58 -9.05 0.87 4.63
C GLU A 58 -8.55 2.07 5.41
N ALA A 59 -8.31 1.93 6.72
CA ALA A 59 -7.71 2.99 7.54
C ALA A 59 -6.26 3.28 7.09
N ALA A 60 -5.44 2.24 6.90
CA ALA A 60 -4.09 2.40 6.35
C ALA A 60 -4.11 3.06 4.98
N ARG A 61 -5.03 2.62 4.10
CA ARG A 61 -5.13 3.15 2.73
C ARG A 61 -5.57 4.62 2.71
N SER A 62 -6.53 5.00 3.55
CA SER A 62 -6.97 6.39 3.71
C SER A 62 -5.83 7.25 4.23
N PHE A 63 -5.14 6.82 5.30
CA PHE A 63 -3.98 7.54 5.82
C PHE A 63 -2.90 7.79 4.76
N ILE A 64 -2.55 6.80 3.95
CA ILE A 64 -1.47 6.94 2.95
C ILE A 64 -1.84 7.92 1.83
N ASN A 65 -3.10 7.88 1.35
CA ASN A 65 -3.52 8.51 0.09
C ASN A 65 -4.32 9.80 0.28
N ASP A 66 -4.97 9.98 1.41
CA ASP A 66 -5.79 11.16 1.67
C ASP A 66 -4.92 12.29 2.22
N GLU A 67 -5.45 13.51 2.14
CA GLU A 67 -4.78 14.68 2.73
C GLU A 67 -4.79 14.59 4.25
N ASN A 68 -3.62 14.74 4.86
CA ASN A 68 -3.46 14.80 6.30
C ASN A 68 -3.05 16.21 6.71
N ALA A 69 -3.98 16.94 7.35
CA ALA A 69 -3.77 18.32 7.76
C ALA A 69 -2.58 18.48 8.74
N ALA A 70 -2.31 17.49 9.59
CA ALA A 70 -1.19 17.53 10.52
C ALA A 70 0.17 17.38 9.83
N LEU A 71 0.20 16.73 8.66
CA LEU A 71 1.39 16.54 7.85
C LEU A 71 1.51 17.57 6.71
N GLY A 72 0.47 18.39 6.49
CA GLY A 72 0.44 19.42 5.45
C GLY A 72 0.28 18.87 4.04
N GLY A 73 -0.28 17.67 3.87
CA GLY A 73 -0.49 17.05 2.57
C GLY A 73 -0.68 15.54 2.64
N ARG A 74 -0.55 14.88 1.49
CA ARG A 74 -0.68 13.42 1.38
C ARG A 74 0.56 12.70 1.90
N PRO A 75 0.45 11.78 2.87
CA PRO A 75 1.61 11.13 3.46
C PRO A 75 2.51 10.40 2.45
N ILE A 76 1.95 9.77 1.43
CA ILE A 76 2.73 9.10 0.36
C ILE A 76 3.53 10.08 -0.50
N GLU A 77 3.00 11.27 -0.74
CA GLU A 77 3.65 12.30 -1.55
C GLU A 77 4.76 12.98 -0.74
N ILE A 78 4.50 13.30 0.52
CA ILE A 78 5.47 13.88 1.46
C ILE A 78 6.67 12.94 1.63
N ALA A 79 6.42 11.66 1.87
CA ALA A 79 7.46 10.67 2.03
C ALA A 79 8.26 10.41 0.74
N GLY A 80 7.59 10.44 -0.41
CA GLY A 80 8.26 10.29 -1.71
C GLY A 80 9.19 11.45 -2.04
N SER A 81 8.77 12.67 -1.71
CA SER A 81 9.43 13.92 -2.12
C SER A 81 10.79 14.13 -1.47
N SER A 82 11.01 13.68 -0.23
CA SER A 82 12.29 13.86 0.46
C SER A 82 12.53 12.85 1.58
N GLN A 83 13.79 12.71 1.99
CA GLN A 83 14.16 11.86 3.13
C GLN A 83 13.63 12.42 4.47
N VAL A 84 13.57 13.75 4.59
CA VAL A 84 13.01 14.42 5.78
C VAL A 84 11.53 14.13 5.89
N GLY A 85 10.77 14.27 4.80
CA GLY A 85 9.34 13.94 4.76
C GLY A 85 9.08 12.48 5.10
N PHE A 86 9.92 11.56 4.61
CA PHE A 86 9.84 10.14 4.98
C PHE A 86 9.99 9.93 6.49
N THR A 87 10.97 10.59 7.11
CA THR A 87 11.24 10.46 8.55
C THR A 87 10.03 10.94 9.36
N VAL A 88 9.50 12.12 9.06
CA VAL A 88 8.33 12.71 9.73
C VAL A 88 7.12 11.77 9.67
N VAL A 89 6.80 11.23 8.48
CA VAL A 89 5.65 10.32 8.33
C VAL A 89 5.89 8.99 9.05
N SER A 90 7.13 8.47 9.03
CA SER A 90 7.46 7.22 9.71
C SER A 90 7.37 7.36 11.24
N GLU A 91 7.83 8.47 11.81
CA GLU A 91 7.71 8.76 13.25
C GLU A 91 6.25 8.91 13.65
N ALA A 92 5.45 9.63 12.86
CA ALA A 92 4.00 9.74 13.03
C ALA A 92 3.29 8.38 13.15
N LEU A 93 3.70 7.39 12.34
CA LEU A 93 3.16 6.03 12.36
C LEU A 93 3.62 5.23 13.58
N VAL A 94 4.89 5.37 13.99
CA VAL A 94 5.45 4.67 15.14
C VAL A 94 4.91 5.21 16.46
N ASP A 95 4.76 6.53 16.56
CA ASP A 95 4.19 7.21 17.74
C ASP A 95 2.72 6.83 17.98
N GLY A 96 2.05 6.22 17.01
CA GLY A 96 0.65 5.81 17.12
C GLY A 96 -0.34 6.97 17.13
N LYS A 97 0.09 8.18 16.73
CA LYS A 97 -0.76 9.39 16.69
C LYS A 97 -1.98 9.28 15.79
N PHE A 98 -2.04 8.26 14.94
CA PHE A 98 -3.06 8.06 13.92
C PHE A 98 -3.77 6.69 14.02
N LYS A 99 -3.60 5.94 15.13
CA LYS A 99 -4.31 4.65 15.34
C LYS A 99 -5.78 4.85 15.70
#